data_AF-A0A7V4GE78-F1
#
_entry.id   AF-A0A7V4GE78-F1
#
_cell.length_a   1.000
_cell.length_b   1.000
_cell.length_c   1.000
_cell.angle_alpha   90.00
_cell.angle_beta   90.00
_cell.angle_gamma   90.00
#
_symmetry.space_group_name_H-M   'P 1'
#
loop_
_entity.id
_entity.type
_entity.pdbx_description
1 polymer ?
#
loop_
_entity_poly.entity_id
_entity_poly.type
_entity_poly.pdbx_seq_one_letter_code
_entity_poly.pdbx_strand_id
1 'polypeptide(L)'
;MTDEEKQGALVIREPDRKPSARTALKKDEQQVYLAAAFCPRGDNLMIEGAPTFDGHPGICLEVSDGKTEGIVTLSPLHGDHRKVGMEFPPGTVLTLRCPVCHVELDPIAPCSCSPDGMFVALYTVPKRSARNFAGVCRVWGCLRSFTKDSGRILSEFRPEPQK
;
A
#
# COMPACT_ATOMS: atom_id res chain seq x y z
N MET A 1 -5.75 -34.27 14.16
CA MET A 1 -6.82 -33.26 14.10
C MET A 1 -6.24 -32.06 13.38
N THR A 2 -6.60 -31.92 12.12
CA THR A 2 -6.06 -31.00 11.12
C THR A 2 -7.21 -30.15 10.62
N ASP A 3 -7.08 -28.82 10.64
CA ASP A 3 -7.98 -27.85 9.99
C ASP A 3 -7.21 -26.52 9.87
N GLU A 4 -6.59 -26.26 8.72
CA GLU A 4 -7.10 -25.44 7.59
C GLU A 4 -6.76 -23.94 7.72
N GLU A 5 -5.53 -23.60 7.31
CA GLU A 5 -5.10 -22.24 6.98
C GLU A 5 -5.81 -21.77 5.70
N LYS A 6 -6.82 -20.90 5.83
CA LYS A 6 -7.40 -20.18 4.69
C LYS A 6 -6.46 -19.07 4.22
N GLN A 7 -5.73 -19.35 3.15
CA GLN A 7 -4.88 -18.44 2.40
C GLN A 7 -5.74 -17.34 1.74
N GLY A 8 -5.48 -16.08 2.08
CA GLY A 8 -6.10 -14.93 1.41
C GLY A 8 -5.60 -14.85 -0.03
N ALA A 9 -6.49 -15.12 -0.98
CA ALA A 9 -6.16 -15.25 -2.39
C ALA A 9 -5.83 -13.88 -3.02
N LEU A 10 -4.60 -13.76 -3.51
CA LEU A 10 -4.23 -12.83 -4.58
C LEU A 10 -5.06 -13.22 -5.82
N VAL A 11 -6.03 -12.40 -6.21
CA VAL A 11 -6.86 -12.68 -7.39
C VAL A 11 -6.13 -12.18 -8.63
N ILE A 12 -5.28 -13.04 -9.20
CA ILE A 12 -4.79 -12.89 -10.57
C ILE A 12 -5.92 -13.37 -11.49
N ARG A 13 -6.47 -12.51 -12.34
CA ARG A 13 -7.42 -12.95 -13.39
C ARG A 13 -6.61 -13.51 -14.57
N GLU A 14 -6.62 -14.84 -14.76
CA GLU A 14 -5.96 -15.51 -15.89
C GLU A 14 -6.85 -15.49 -17.15
N PRO A 15 -6.31 -15.22 -18.35
CA PRO A 15 -6.98 -15.57 -19.60
C PRO A 15 -6.49 -16.92 -20.15
N ASP A 16 -7.45 -17.72 -20.64
CA ASP A 16 -7.27 -18.96 -21.39
C ASP A 16 -6.35 -18.76 -22.62
N ARG A 17 -5.12 -19.32 -22.59
CA ARG A 17 -4.47 -19.87 -23.80
C ARG A 17 -3.19 -20.66 -23.53
N LYS A 18 -3.11 -21.86 -24.13
CA LYS A 18 -1.97 -22.78 -24.07
C LYS A 18 -0.68 -22.14 -24.62
N PRO A 19 0.48 -22.34 -23.96
CA PRO A 19 1.73 -21.72 -24.38
C PRO A 19 2.44 -22.55 -25.47
N SER A 20 2.94 -21.88 -26.51
CA SER A 20 3.94 -22.45 -27.42
C SER A 20 5.28 -21.74 -27.24
N ALA A 21 6.34 -22.53 -27.36
CA ALA A 21 7.70 -22.28 -26.92
C ALA A 21 8.43 -21.11 -27.59
N ARG A 22 9.41 -20.58 -26.83
CA ARG A 22 10.51 -19.65 -27.18
C ARG A 22 10.22 -18.16 -26.96
N THR A 23 10.70 -17.72 -25.78
CA THR A 23 11.13 -16.37 -25.40
C THR A 23 10.26 -15.19 -25.84
N ALA A 24 9.35 -14.78 -24.95
CA ALA A 24 8.83 -13.43 -24.89
C ALA A 24 8.53 -13.11 -23.42
N LEU A 25 9.39 -12.33 -22.75
CA LEU A 25 8.96 -11.57 -21.59
C LEU A 25 7.94 -10.55 -22.10
N LYS A 26 6.68 -10.96 -22.19
CA LYS A 26 5.57 -10.04 -22.28
C LYS A 26 5.44 -9.42 -20.89
N LYS A 27 5.71 -8.11 -20.80
CA LYS A 27 5.31 -7.30 -19.65
C LYS A 27 3.80 -7.18 -19.76
N ASP A 28 3.10 -8.17 -19.23
CA ASP A 28 1.66 -8.11 -19.05
C ASP A 28 1.43 -7.02 -18.00
N GLU A 29 0.73 -5.94 -18.37
CA GLU A 29 0.36 -4.83 -17.50
C GLU A 29 -0.70 -5.30 -16.47
N GLN A 30 -0.36 -6.30 -15.67
CA GLN A 30 -1.19 -6.72 -14.56
C GLN A 30 -1.10 -5.64 -13.47
N GLN A 31 -2.11 -4.78 -13.42
CA GLN A 31 -2.25 -3.75 -12.40
C GLN A 31 -2.43 -4.42 -11.03
N VAL A 32 -1.41 -4.30 -10.18
CA VAL A 32 -1.44 -4.81 -8.81
C VAL A 32 -2.21 -3.84 -7.93
N TYR A 33 -3.12 -4.35 -7.11
CA TYR A 33 -3.83 -3.54 -6.12
C TYR A 33 -3.91 -4.25 -4.77
N LEU A 34 -4.02 -3.47 -3.71
CA LEU A 34 -4.29 -4.00 -2.37
C LEU A 34 -5.79 -4.32 -2.29
N ALA A 35 -6.11 -5.59 -2.06
CA ALA A 35 -7.50 -6.02 -1.80
C ALA A 35 -7.94 -5.75 -0.34
N ALA A 36 -6.98 -5.62 0.57
CA ALA A 36 -7.21 -5.29 1.97
C ALA A 36 -5.99 -4.57 2.55
N ALA A 37 -6.24 -3.68 3.51
CA ALA A 37 -5.20 -2.98 4.26
C ALA A 37 -5.62 -2.88 5.73
N PHE A 38 -4.71 -3.21 6.64
CA PHE A 38 -4.95 -3.22 8.08
C PHE A 38 -3.85 -2.47 8.82
N CYS A 39 -4.21 -1.84 9.93
CA CYS A 39 -3.25 -1.21 10.83
C CYS A 39 -2.52 -2.27 11.70
N PRO A 40 -1.51 -1.88 12.49
CA PRO A 40 -0.79 -2.78 13.41
C PRO A 40 -1.67 -3.51 14.43
N ARG A 41 -2.84 -2.95 14.76
CA ARG A 41 -3.84 -3.56 15.64
C ARG A 41 -4.86 -4.47 14.93
N GLY A 42 -4.83 -4.49 13.59
CA GLY A 42 -5.76 -5.28 12.78
C GLY A 42 -7.07 -4.59 12.41
N ASP A 43 -7.22 -3.29 12.71
CA ASP A 43 -8.36 -2.51 12.24
C ASP A 43 -8.26 -2.32 10.71
N ASN A 44 -9.39 -2.45 10.01
CA ASN A 44 -9.46 -2.29 8.55
C ASN A 44 -9.30 -0.82 8.15
N LEU A 45 -8.36 -0.54 7.25
CA LEU A 45 -8.07 0.79 6.71
C LEU A 45 -8.89 1.10 5.45
N MET A 46 -9.56 0.11 4.85
CA MET A 46 -10.51 0.33 3.75
C MET A 46 -11.92 0.51 4.35
N ILE A 47 -12.25 1.76 4.69
CA ILE A 47 -13.50 2.11 5.39
C ILE A 47 -14.67 2.16 4.40
N GLU A 48 -15.81 1.63 4.81
CA GLU A 48 -17.05 1.71 4.04
C GLU A 48 -17.47 3.18 3.78
N GLY A 49 -17.85 3.49 2.54
CA GLY A 49 -18.22 4.85 2.13
C GLY A 49 -17.04 5.79 1.84
N ALA A 50 -15.80 5.34 2.00
CA ALA A 50 -14.63 6.10 1.58
C ALA A 50 -14.54 6.21 0.03
N PRO A 51 -13.82 7.22 -0.49
CA PRO A 51 -13.56 7.33 -1.93
C PRO A 51 -12.99 6.05 -2.54
N THR A 52 -13.49 5.70 -3.72
CA THR A 52 -13.00 4.57 -4.52
C THR A 52 -12.12 5.03 -5.67
N PHE A 53 -11.17 4.19 -6.08
CA PHE A 53 -10.28 4.42 -7.21
C PHE A 53 -10.44 3.27 -8.20
N ASP A 54 -10.95 3.57 -9.39
CA ASP A 54 -11.26 2.59 -10.44
C ASP A 54 -12.14 1.42 -9.94
N GLY A 55 -13.10 1.73 -9.06
CA GLY A 55 -14.00 0.74 -8.45
C GLY A 55 -13.43 0.00 -7.24
N HIS A 56 -12.20 0.28 -6.82
CA HIS A 56 -11.57 -0.32 -5.65
C HIS A 56 -11.65 0.58 -4.41
N PRO A 57 -11.98 0.06 -3.22
CA PRO A 57 -11.99 0.85 -1.97
C PRO A 57 -10.62 1.46 -1.68
N GLY A 58 -10.60 2.76 -1.40
CA GLY A 58 -9.39 3.46 -1.02
C GLY A 58 -8.89 3.11 0.39
N ILE A 59 -7.60 3.36 0.63
CA ILE A 59 -6.96 3.15 1.93
C ILE A 59 -7.02 4.45 2.72
N CYS A 60 -7.79 4.48 3.80
CA CYS A 60 -7.95 5.64 4.66
C CYS A 60 -6.87 5.68 5.73
N LEU A 61 -6.21 6.83 5.86
CA LEU A 61 -5.21 7.12 6.87
C LEU A 61 -5.54 8.45 7.54
N GLU A 62 -5.33 8.50 8.84
CA GLU A 62 -5.19 9.77 9.54
C GLU A 62 -3.74 10.24 9.36
N VAL A 63 -3.57 11.49 8.95
CA VAL A 63 -2.26 12.08 8.64
C VAL A 63 -2.09 13.38 9.40
N SER A 64 -0.86 13.64 9.87
CA SER A 64 -0.54 14.87 10.58
C SER A 64 0.89 15.34 10.31
N ASP A 65 1.09 16.66 10.17
CA ASP A 65 2.42 17.30 10.13
C ASP A 65 2.85 17.86 11.51
N GLY A 66 2.12 17.51 12.57
CA GLY A 66 2.32 18.01 13.93
C GLY A 66 1.65 19.37 14.21
N LYS A 67 1.09 20.04 13.20
CA LYS A 67 0.32 21.29 13.34
C LYS A 67 -1.12 21.14 12.90
N THR A 68 -1.32 20.37 11.85
CA THR A 68 -2.58 20.07 11.21
C THR A 68 -2.75 18.56 11.13
N GLU A 69 -3.98 18.10 11.23
CA GLU A 69 -4.35 16.70 11.13
C GLU A 69 -5.63 16.54 10.31
N GLY A 70 -5.73 15.42 9.59
CA GLY A 70 -6.90 15.13 8.77
C GLY A 70 -6.88 13.73 8.20
N ILE A 71 -7.96 13.37 7.51
CA ILE A 71 -8.07 12.08 6.82
C ILE A 71 -7.64 12.24 5.36
N VAL A 72 -6.86 11.27 4.89
CA VAL A 72 -6.50 11.10 3.49
C VAL A 72 -6.83 9.67 3.07
N THR A 73 -7.48 9.54 1.92
CA THR A 73 -7.73 8.26 1.27
C THR A 73 -6.79 8.10 0.09
N LEU A 74 -5.94 7.08 0.13
CA LEU A 74 -4.98 6.72 -0.92
C LEU A 74 -5.60 5.72 -1.91
N SER A 75 -5.18 5.78 -3.17
CA SER A 75 -5.46 4.71 -4.12
C SER A 75 -4.88 3.37 -3.64
N PRO A 76 -5.64 2.26 -3.74
CA PRO A 76 -5.11 0.93 -3.42
C PRO A 76 -4.27 0.35 -4.57
N LEU A 77 -4.22 1.04 -5.71
CA LEU A 77 -3.52 0.59 -6.92
C LEU A 77 -2.03 0.89 -6.81
N HIS A 78 -1.18 -0.11 -7.04
CA HIS A 78 0.26 0.06 -6.95
C HIS A 78 0.77 0.95 -8.09
N GLY A 79 1.54 1.99 -7.74
CA GLY A 79 2.02 3.00 -8.70
C GLY A 79 1.00 4.09 -9.05
N ASP A 80 -0.18 4.09 -8.42
CA ASP A 80 -1.15 5.17 -8.54
C ASP A 80 -0.95 6.21 -7.43
N HIS A 81 -0.92 7.48 -7.80
CA HIS A 81 -0.61 8.61 -6.92
C HIS A 81 -1.84 9.40 -6.50
N ARG A 82 -3.02 9.00 -7.01
CA ARG A 82 -4.29 9.63 -6.65
C ARG A 82 -4.54 9.45 -5.15
N LYS A 83 -5.00 10.52 -4.55
CA LYS A 83 -5.41 10.60 -3.15
C LYS A 83 -6.49 11.66 -3.02
N VAL A 84 -7.34 11.51 -2.01
CA VAL A 84 -8.47 12.43 -1.73
C VAL A 84 -8.43 12.77 -0.25
N GLY A 85 -8.63 14.05 0.09
CA GLY A 85 -8.67 14.51 1.48
C GLY A 85 -7.77 15.71 1.70
N MET A 86 -7.13 15.77 2.88
CA MET A 86 -6.21 16.85 3.24
C MET A 86 -4.98 16.89 2.32
N GLU A 87 -4.52 18.09 1.98
CA GLU A 87 -3.34 18.31 1.17
C GLU A 87 -2.23 18.97 2.00
N PHE A 88 -0.98 18.56 1.74
CA PHE A 88 0.21 19.11 2.38
C PHE A 88 1.21 19.60 1.33
N PRO A 89 2.17 20.46 1.70
CA PRO A 89 3.29 20.77 0.82
C PRO A 89 4.09 19.50 0.45
N PRO A 90 4.56 19.36 -0.81
CA PRO A 90 5.46 18.27 -1.18
C PRO A 90 6.72 18.27 -0.31
N GLY A 91 7.16 17.08 0.11
CA GLY A 91 8.31 16.90 0.99
C GLY A 91 8.00 16.95 2.49
N THR A 92 6.77 17.30 2.89
CA THR A 92 6.36 17.28 4.30
C THR A 92 6.42 15.87 4.87
N VAL A 93 7.09 15.71 6.02
CA VAL A 93 7.14 14.44 6.76
C VAL A 93 5.88 14.35 7.60
N LEU A 94 5.09 13.30 7.37
CA LEU A 94 3.83 13.09 8.08
C LEU A 94 3.94 11.95 9.10
N THR A 95 3.16 12.04 10.16
CA THR A 95 2.79 10.89 10.98
C THR A 95 1.56 10.26 10.36
N LEU A 96 1.60 8.94 10.12
CA LEU A 96 0.51 8.17 9.52
C LEU A 96 -0.11 7.27 10.60
N ARG A 97 -1.42 7.38 10.80
CA ARG A 97 -2.16 6.68 11.85
C ARG A 97 -3.38 5.96 11.30
N CYS A 98 -3.82 4.95 12.04
CA CYS A 98 -5.11 4.31 11.81
C CYS A 98 -6.25 5.29 12.12
N PRO A 99 -7.18 5.57 11.19
CA PRO A 99 -8.31 6.46 11.43
C PRO A 99 -9.35 5.90 12.42
N VAL A 100 -9.27 4.59 12.76
CA VAL A 100 -10.22 3.93 13.67
C VAL A 100 -9.71 3.91 15.11
N CYS A 101 -8.41 3.63 15.29
CA CYS A 101 -7.82 3.43 16.62
C CYS A 101 -6.66 4.37 16.95
N HIS A 102 -6.32 5.27 16.03
CA HIS A 102 -5.29 6.31 16.15
C HIS A 102 -3.87 5.79 16.43
N VAL A 103 -3.65 4.47 16.31
CA VAL A 103 -2.31 3.89 16.43
C VAL A 103 -1.46 4.35 15.26
N GLU A 104 -0.24 4.76 15.53
CA GLU A 104 0.75 5.06 14.50
C GLU A 104 1.12 3.78 13.74
N LEU A 105 1.28 3.90 12.42
CA LEU A 105 1.69 2.79 11.57
C LEU A 105 3.17 2.46 11.82
N ASP A 106 3.50 1.16 11.73
CA ASP A 106 4.85 0.70 12.05
C ASP A 106 5.87 1.17 11.00
N PRO A 107 6.97 1.83 11.40
CA PRO A 107 8.09 2.08 10.50
C PRO A 107 8.79 0.76 10.16
N ILE A 108 9.15 0.58 8.89
CA ILE A 108 9.73 -0.69 8.40
C ILE A 108 11.09 -0.53 7.72
N ALA A 109 11.34 0.58 7.05
CA ALA A 109 12.60 0.83 6.36
C ALA A 109 12.76 2.31 6.00
N PRO A 110 13.98 2.86 5.98
CA PRO A 110 14.24 4.17 5.41
C PRO A 110 13.83 4.25 3.93
N CYS A 111 13.30 5.39 3.51
CA CYS A 111 13.04 5.71 2.12
C CYS A 111 14.07 6.74 1.65
N SER A 112 14.71 6.50 0.50
CA SER A 112 15.76 7.40 0.00
C SER A 112 15.23 8.68 -0.68
N CYS A 113 13.97 9.06 -0.46
CA CYS A 113 13.40 10.30 -1.03
C CYS A 113 13.87 11.55 -0.27
N SER A 114 14.17 11.41 1.03
CA SER A 114 14.66 12.48 1.90
C SER A 114 15.37 11.86 3.10
N PRO A 115 16.19 12.63 3.85
CA PRO A 115 16.85 12.13 5.06
C PRO A 115 15.88 11.56 6.11
N ASP A 116 14.69 12.15 6.21
CA ASP A 116 13.63 11.75 7.15
C ASP A 116 12.59 10.79 6.54
N GLY A 117 12.85 10.32 5.32
CA GLY A 117 11.99 9.40 4.59
C GLY A 117 11.92 8.05 5.29
N MET A 118 10.69 7.61 5.61
CA MET A 118 10.44 6.31 6.24
C MET A 118 9.26 5.64 5.55
N PHE A 119 9.42 4.38 5.20
CA PHE A 119 8.31 3.52 4.84
C PHE A 119 7.61 3.03 6.11
N VAL A 120 6.28 3.06 6.09
CA VAL A 120 5.43 2.46 7.11
C VAL A 120 4.64 1.29 6.54
N ALA A 121 4.28 0.32 7.39
CA ALA A 121 3.56 -0.87 6.98
C ALA A 121 2.03 -0.67 6.95
N LEU A 122 1.44 -1.11 5.85
CA LEU A 122 0.02 -1.43 5.71
C LEU A 122 -0.09 -2.96 5.62
N TYR A 123 -0.63 -3.62 6.62
CA TYR A 123 -0.71 -5.09 6.62
C TYR A 123 -1.80 -5.56 5.67
N THR A 124 -1.56 -6.62 4.91
CA THR A 124 -2.55 -7.17 3.98
C THR A 124 -3.43 -8.26 4.62
N VAL A 125 -3.17 -8.57 5.89
CA VAL A 125 -3.95 -9.47 6.73
C VAL A 125 -4.22 -8.80 8.09
N PRO A 126 -5.34 -9.12 8.78
CA PRO A 126 -5.68 -8.46 10.06
C PRO A 126 -4.63 -8.68 11.15
N LYS A 127 -3.99 -9.86 11.16
CA LYS A 127 -2.93 -10.17 12.11
C LYS A 127 -1.61 -9.60 11.61
N ARG A 128 -1.08 -8.61 12.32
CA ARG A 128 0.27 -8.04 12.12
C ARG A 128 1.28 -9.11 11.69
N SER A 129 1.91 -8.92 10.52
CA SER A 129 2.81 -9.91 9.91
C SER A 129 4.00 -9.25 9.25
N ALA A 130 5.22 -9.68 9.59
CA ALA A 130 6.45 -9.22 8.94
C ALA A 130 6.64 -9.76 7.51
N ARG A 131 5.71 -10.59 7.03
CA ARG A 131 5.74 -11.21 5.69
C ARG A 131 4.75 -10.58 4.72
N ASN A 132 3.65 -10.03 5.22
CA ASN A 132 2.48 -9.66 4.41
C ASN A 132 2.10 -8.20 4.70
N PHE A 133 2.74 -7.29 3.97
CA PHE A 133 2.50 -5.85 4.09
C PHE A 133 2.87 -5.10 2.80
N ALA A 134 2.24 -3.96 2.58
CA ALA A 134 2.73 -2.93 1.67
C ALA A 134 3.43 -1.82 2.45
N GLY A 135 4.53 -1.31 1.89
CA GLY A 135 5.26 -0.16 2.39
C GLY A 135 4.84 1.11 1.66
N VAL A 136 4.40 2.11 2.40
CA VAL A 136 4.11 3.47 1.89
C VAL A 136 5.01 4.48 2.57
N CYS A 137 5.55 5.45 1.82
CA CYS A 137 6.42 6.46 2.40
C CYS A 137 5.60 7.52 3.14
N ARG A 138 6.06 7.92 4.33
CA ARG A 138 5.42 8.98 5.13
C ARG A 138 5.66 10.41 4.63
N VAL A 139 6.49 10.58 3.60
CA VAL A 139 6.80 11.90 3.03
C VAL A 139 5.77 12.22 1.96
N TRP A 140 5.06 13.34 2.13
CA TRP A 140 4.05 13.78 1.18
C TRP A 140 4.65 14.03 -0.20
N GLY A 141 3.99 13.50 -1.23
CA GLY A 141 4.48 13.57 -2.61
C GLY A 141 5.55 12.52 -2.97
N CYS A 142 6.00 11.70 -2.03
CA CYS A 142 6.85 10.54 -2.35
C CYS A 142 5.99 9.43 -2.94
N LEU A 143 6.31 9.04 -4.18
CA LEU A 143 5.56 8.05 -4.93
C LEU A 143 6.07 6.62 -4.73
N ARG A 144 7.17 6.47 -3.99
CA ARG A 144 7.79 5.17 -3.77
C ARG A 144 6.89 4.34 -2.89
N SER A 145 6.61 3.13 -3.36
CA SER A 145 5.87 2.12 -2.61
C SER A 145 6.30 0.72 -3.05
N PHE A 146 6.20 -0.24 -2.15
CA PHE A 146 6.50 -1.63 -2.47
C PHE A 146 5.54 -2.56 -1.75
N THR A 147 5.32 -3.75 -2.29
CA THR A 147 4.48 -4.77 -1.66
C THR A 147 5.29 -6.02 -1.39
N LYS A 148 5.19 -6.55 -0.16
CA LYS A 148 5.84 -7.78 0.28
C LYS A 148 4.78 -8.82 0.66
N ASP A 149 4.88 -10.00 0.06
CA ASP A 149 4.05 -11.16 0.38
C ASP A 149 4.95 -12.38 0.52
N SER A 150 4.77 -13.17 1.58
CA SER A 150 5.44 -14.46 1.76
C SER A 150 6.98 -14.39 1.68
N GLY A 151 7.56 -13.23 2.02
CA GLY A 151 9.00 -13.00 1.98
C GLY A 151 9.58 -12.61 0.61
N ARG A 152 8.74 -12.48 -0.43
CA ARG A 152 9.12 -11.96 -1.75
C ARG A 152 8.59 -10.54 -1.91
N ILE A 153 9.41 -9.67 -2.49
CA ILE A 153 8.91 -8.39 -3.02
C ILE A 153 8.14 -8.75 -4.29
N LEU A 154 6.82 -8.54 -4.27
CA LEU A 154 5.97 -8.84 -5.42
C LEU A 154 6.03 -7.72 -6.46
N SER A 155 6.15 -6.49 -6.00
CA SER A 155 6.26 -5.31 -6.85
C SER A 155 6.94 -4.18 -6.10
N GLU A 156 7.81 -3.45 -6.81
CA GLU A 156 8.45 -2.23 -6.33
C GLU A 156 8.19 -1.14 -7.37
N PHE A 157 7.61 -0.02 -6.92
CA PHE A 157 7.44 1.16 -7.76
C PHE A 157 8.44 2.21 -7.31
N ARG A 158 9.42 2.48 -8.18
CA ARG A 158 10.32 3.61 -8.08
C ARG A 158 10.07 4.51 -9.28
N PRO A 159 9.53 5.72 -9.11
CA PRO A 159 9.55 6.67 -10.21
C PRO A 159 11.02 6.95 -10.56
N GLU A 160 11.31 7.11 -11.86
CA GLU A 160 12.59 7.64 -12.30
C GLU A 160 12.81 9.03 -11.68
N PRO A 161 14.05 9.39 -11.31
CA PRO A 161 14.33 10.75 -10.89
C PRO A 161 14.00 11.69 -12.06
N GLN A 162 13.01 12.58 -11.86
CA GLN A 162 12.77 13.65 -12.82
C GLN A 162 14.01 14.54 -12.84
N LYS A 163 14.68 14.60 -14.00
CA LYS A 163 15.83 15.47 -14.27
C LYS A 163 15.46 16.94 -14.21
#